data_AF-A0A1E7Z1I7-F1
#
_entry.id   AF-A0A1E7Z1I7-F1
#
_cell.length_a   1.000
_cell.length_b   1.000
_cell.length_c   1.000
_cell.angle_alpha   90.00
_cell.angle_beta   90.00
_cell.angle_gamma   90.00
#
_symmetry.space_group_name_H-M   'P 1'
#
loop_
_entity.id
_entity.type
_entity.pdbx_description
1 polymer ?
#
loop_
_entity_poly.entity_id
_entity_poly.type
_entity_poly.pdbx_seq_one_letter_code
_entity_poly.pdbx_strand_id
1 'polypeptide(L)' 'MVTVAPMPPAPGAYAGNSPGLPPDALLRHATDYGAWCKTNAAKLYALEAFFWPVPDKDK' A
#
# COMPACT_ATOMS: atom_id res chain seq x y z
N MET A 1 -1.79 18.27 -0.32
CA MET A 1 -1.49 17.49 0.91
C MET A 1 -1.42 16.03 0.50
N VAL A 2 -0.39 15.28 0.90
CA VAL A 2 -0.30 13.85 0.55
C VAL A 2 -1.18 13.07 1.53
N THR A 3 -2.34 12.59 1.06
CA THR A 3 -3.22 11.74 1.87
C THR A 3 -2.57 10.37 2.03
N VAL A 4 -2.18 9.99 3.25
CA VAL A 4 -1.69 8.63 3.55
C VAL A 4 -2.84 7.65 3.36
N ALA A 5 -2.59 6.52 2.68
CA ALA A 5 -3.63 5.50 2.54
C ALA A 5 -3.73 4.78 3.88
N PRO A 6 -4.94 4.54 4.41
CA PRO A 6 -5.09 3.83 5.68
C PRO A 6 -4.45 2.44 5.55
N MET A 7 -3.64 2.07 6.54
CA MET A 7 -3.07 0.74 6.59
C MET A 7 -4.21 -0.29 6.68
N PRO A 8 -4.20 -1.36 5.87
CA PRO A 8 -5.17 -2.42 6.01
C PRO A 8 -5.11 -3.03 7.41
N PRO A 9 -6.22 -3.54 7.95
CA PRO A 9 -6.24 -4.15 9.28
C PRO A 9 -5.37 -5.42 9.32
N ALA A 10 -5.09 -5.92 10.53
CA ALA A 10 -4.34 -7.17 10.70
C ALA A 10 -5.09 -8.37 10.07
N PRO A 11 -4.38 -9.44 9.64
CA PRO A 11 -5.00 -10.61 9.00
C PRO A 11 -6.20 -11.20 9.75
N GLY A 12 -6.16 -11.20 11.09
CA GLY A 12 -7.25 -11.71 11.93
C GLY A 12 -8.58 -10.97 11.74
N ALA A 13 -8.55 -9.69 11.34
CA ALA A 13 -9.77 -8.93 11.07
C ALA A 13 -10.52 -9.45 9.83
N TYR A 14 -9.82 -10.11 8.90
CA TYR A 14 -10.43 -10.71 7.71
C TYR A 14 -11.04 -12.08 7.99
N ALA A 15 -10.63 -12.75 9.07
CA ALA A 15 -11.12 -14.06 9.45
C ALA A 15 -12.48 -14.03 10.18
N GLY A 16 -12.91 -12.85 10.66
CA GLY A 16 -14.14 -12.69 11.43
C GLY A 16 -14.11 -13.56 12.70
N ASN A 17 -15.13 -14.41 12.88
CA ASN A 17 -15.25 -15.32 14.02
C ASN A 17 -14.64 -16.71 13.76
N SER A 18 -13.90 -16.90 12.66
CA SER A 18 -13.34 -18.21 12.31
C SER A 18 -12.21 -18.60 13.26
N PRO A 19 -12.12 -19.86 13.70
CA PRO A 19 -10.97 -20.35 14.43
C PRO A 19 -9.77 -20.45 13.46
N GLY A 20 -8.90 -19.45 13.48
CA GLY A 20 -7.72 -19.36 12.61
C GLY A 20 -7.93 -18.48 11.37
N LEU A 21 -6.94 -18.48 10.46
CA LEU A 21 -6.97 -17.68 9.24
C LEU A 21 -7.37 -18.56 8.05
N PRO A 22 -8.63 -18.46 7.57
CA PRO A 22 -9.03 -19.23 6.40
C PRO A 22 -8.30 -18.70 5.14
N PRO A 23 -8.10 -19.55 4.11
CA PRO A 23 -7.35 -19.17 2.92
C PRO A 23 -7.89 -17.91 2.21
N ASP A 24 -9.21 -17.71 2.18
CA ASP A 24 -9.83 -16.54 1.57
C ASP A 24 -9.52 -15.25 2.34
N ALA A 25 -9.48 -15.30 3.68
CA ALA A 25 -9.06 -14.17 4.51
C ALA A 25 -7.60 -13.78 4.25
N LEU A 26 -6.71 -14.77 4.09
CA LEU A 26 -5.31 -14.53 3.73
C LEU A 26 -5.19 -13.88 2.35
N LEU A 27 -5.94 -14.36 1.36
CA LEU A 27 -5.95 -13.82 0.01
C LEU A 27 -6.48 -12.38 -0.04
N ARG A 28 -7.54 -12.07 0.72
CA ARG A 28 -8.07 -10.71 0.84
C ARG A 28 -7.05 -9.78 1.50
N HIS A 29 -6.48 -10.17 2.63
CA HIS A 29 -5.44 -9.38 3.30
C HIS A 29 -4.24 -9.12 2.36
N ALA A 30 -3.74 -10.14 1.65
CA ALA A 30 -2.62 -9.98 0.74
C ALA A 30 -2.94 -9.01 -0.41
N THR A 31 -4.17 -9.04 -0.92
CA THR A 31 -4.64 -8.13 -1.97
C THR A 31 -4.66 -6.68 -1.48
N ASP A 32 -5.29 -6.44 -0.33
CA ASP A 32 -5.44 -5.10 0.25
C ASP A 32 -4.08 -4.53 0.69
N TYR A 33 -3.23 -5.36 1.30
CA TYR A 33 -1.86 -5.00 1.66
C TYR A 33 -1.02 -4.65 0.43
N GLY A 34 -1.13 -5.43 -0.65
CA GLY A 34 -0.46 -5.15 -1.92
C GLY A 34 -0.89 -3.81 -2.53
N ALA A 35 -2.20 -3.50 -2.51
CA ALA A 35 -2.72 -2.21 -2.99
C ALA A 35 -2.22 -1.03 -2.15
N TRP A 36 -2.15 -1.20 -0.82
CA TRP A 36 -1.60 -0.20 0.09
C TRP A 36 -0.11 0.08 -0.19
N CYS A 37 0.71 -0.97 -0.36
CA CYS A 37 2.13 -0.82 -0.70
C CYS A 37 2.34 -0.08 -2.03
N LYS A 38 1.58 -0.42 -3.07
CA LYS A 38 1.66 0.28 -4.38
C LYS A 38 1.32 1.76 -4.25
N THR A 39 0.30 2.08 -3.45
CA THR A 39 -0.10 3.47 -3.20
C THR A 39 1.00 4.25 -2.48
N ASN A 40 1.70 3.63 -1.53
CA ASN A 40 2.83 4.25 -0.85
C ASN A 40 4.05 4.42 -1.76
N ALA A 41 4.35 3.43 -2.61
CA ALA A 41 5.42 3.52 -3.60
C ALA A 41 5.20 4.70 -4.57
N ALA A 42 3.98 4.86 -5.09
CA ALA A 42 3.64 5.99 -5.97
C ALA A 42 3.84 7.36 -5.29
N LYS A 43 3.56 7.45 -3.98
CA LYS A 43 3.78 8.68 -3.20
C LYS A 43 5.26 8.96 -2.99
N LEU A 44 6.04 7.95 -2.63
CA LEU A 44 7.49 8.10 -2.48
C LEU A 44 8.10 8.57 -3.80
N TYR A 45 7.68 8.00 -4.92
CA TYR A 45 8.11 8.43 -6.25
C TYR A 45 7.72 9.89 -6.55
N ALA A 46 6.48 10.30 -6.23
CA ALA A 46 6.05 11.68 -6.41
C ALA A 46 6.82 12.67 -5.53
N LEU A 47 7.13 12.30 -4.29
CA LEU A 47 7.94 13.11 -3.37
C LEU A 47 9.38 13.20 -3.85
N GLU A 48 9.97 12.10 -4.29
CA GLU A 48 11.31 12.07 -4.89
C GLU A 48 11.39 13.00 -6.09
N ALA A 49 10.46 12.90 -7.04
CA ALA A 49 10.42 13.77 -8.22
C ALA A 49 10.22 15.26 -7.85
N PHE A 50 9.47 15.55 -6.77
CA PHE A 50 9.24 16.91 -6.32
C PHE A 50 10.46 17.54 -5.63
N PHE A 51 11.15 16.79 -4.76
CA PHE A 51 12.29 17.31 -3.99
C PHE A 51 13.62 17.17 -4.71
N TRP A 52 13.77 16.16 -5.56
CA TRP A 52 14.97 15.85 -6.34
C TRP A 52 14.62 15.74 -7.83
N PRO A 53 14.16 16.83 -8.46
CA PRO A 53 13.94 16.82 -9.90
C PRO A 53 15.27 16.55 -10.60
N VAL A 54 15.38 15.41 -11.29
CA VAL A 54 16.54 15.16 -12.15
C VAL A 54 16.50 16.23 -13.23
N PRO A 55 17.58 17.01 -13.43
CA PRO A 55 17.61 18.00 -14.49
C PRO A 55 17.40 17.28 -15.82
N ASP A 56 16.44 17.77 -16.60
CA ASP A 56 16.20 17.32 -17.97
C ASP A 56 17.51 17.50 -18.73
N LYS A 57 18.22 16.41 -19.07
CA LYS A 57 19.53 16.51 -19.73
C LYS A 57 19.44 16.97 -21.19
N ASP A 58 18.21 17.15 -21.69
CA ASP A 58 17.90 17.42 -23.08
C ASP A 58 17.12 18.74 -23.30
N LYS A 59 17.18 19.70 -22.35
CA LYS A 59 16.67 21.07 -22.52
C LYS A 59 17.73 22.14 -22.42
#